data_AF-A0A2R6EEG6-F1
#
_entry.id   AF-A0A2R6EEG6-F1
#
_cell.length_a   1.000
_cell.length_b   1.000
_cell.length_c   1.000
_cell.angle_alpha   90.00
_cell.angle_beta   90.00
_cell.angle_gamma   90.00
#
_symmetry.space_group_name_H-M   'P 1'
#
loop_
_entity.id
_entity.type
_entity.pdbx_description
1 polymer ?
#
loop_
_entity_poly.entity_id
_entity_poly.type
_entity_poly.pdbx_seq_one_letter_code
_entity_poly.pdbx_strand_id
1 'polypeptide(L)'
;KHSHVVALRFPCCDAYYLCFRCHEAVAGHDPERAPREAFDDPAVLCGVCGATLSARAYLDCGDACPECDASFNPGCRRHHDRYFEPEREVGSEPGSESESES
;
A
#
# COMPACT_ATOMS: atom_id res chain seq x y z
N LYS A 1 7.04 -16.30 20.12
CA LYS A 1 6.63 -16.37 18.70
C LYS A 1 6.81 -14.97 18.12
N HIS A 2 7.74 -14.76 17.19
CA HIS A 2 7.82 -13.50 16.45
C HIS A 2 6.87 -13.63 15.27
N SER A 3 5.81 -12.83 15.27
CA SER A 3 4.79 -12.86 14.23
C SER A 3 5.22 -11.94 13.10
N HIS A 4 5.36 -12.45 11.87
CA HIS A 4 5.71 -11.69 10.66
C HIS A 4 4.55 -10.80 10.19
N VAL A 5 4.12 -9.89 11.06
CA VAL A 5 2.86 -9.18 10.96
C VAL A 5 3.14 -7.72 10.64
N VAL A 6 2.50 -7.23 9.60
CA VAL A 6 2.37 -5.81 9.32
C VAL A 6 0.89 -5.46 9.32
N ALA A 7 0.59 -4.23 9.71
CA ALA A 7 -0.71 -3.63 9.47
C ALA A 7 -0.53 -2.42 8.53
N LEU A 8 -1.44 -2.26 7.59
CA LEU A 8 -1.42 -1.21 6.58
C LEU A 8 -2.49 -0.19 6.90
N ARG A 9 -2.11 1.09 6.91
CA ARG A 9 -3.03 2.21 7.07
C ARG A 9 -3.71 2.48 5.74
N PHE A 10 -5.04 2.52 5.75
CA PHE A 10 -5.82 2.86 4.57
C PHE A 10 -6.20 4.34 4.61
N PRO A 11 -5.95 5.12 3.53
CA PRO A 11 -6.22 6.56 3.51
C PRO A 11 -7.72 6.89 3.59
N CYS A 12 -8.60 5.99 3.16
CA CYS A 12 -10.05 6.18 3.21
C CYS A 12 -10.62 6.31 4.63
N CYS A 13 -9.91 5.81 5.65
CA CYS A 13 -10.43 5.76 7.02
C CYS A 13 -9.37 5.93 8.12
N ASP A 14 -8.11 6.16 7.75
CA ASP A 14 -6.98 6.32 8.66
C ASP A 14 -6.76 5.16 9.65
N ALA A 15 -7.29 3.98 9.35
CA ALA A 15 -7.22 2.81 10.21
C ALA A 15 -6.27 1.73 9.65
N TYR A 16 -5.69 0.94 10.57
CA TYR A 16 -4.72 -0.10 10.26
C TYR A 16 -5.39 -1.48 10.17
N TYR A 17 -5.15 -2.19 9.07
CA TYR A 17 -5.65 -3.54 8.86
C TYR A 17 -4.53 -4.48 8.38
N LEU A 18 -4.66 -5.77 8.67
CA LEU A 18 -3.67 -6.78 8.27
C LEU A 18 -3.57 -6.97 6.76
N CYS A 19 -4.68 -6.76 6.04
CA CYS A 19 -4.74 -6.79 4.58
C CYS A 19 -6.01 -6.10 4.07
N PHE A 20 -6.10 -5.90 2.76
CA PHE A 20 -7.28 -5.29 2.11
C PHE A 20 -8.57 -6.08 2.36
N ARG A 21 -8.53 -7.42 2.43
CA ARG A 21 -9.72 -8.24 2.69
C ARG A 21 -10.25 -8.06 4.11
N CYS A 22 -9.35 -7.88 5.07
CA CYS A 22 -9.76 -7.57 6.45
C CYS A 22 -10.47 -6.23 6.51
N HIS A 23 -10.00 -5.24 5.74
CA HIS A 23 -10.67 -3.96 5.58
C HIS A 23 -12.05 -4.13 4.92
N GLU A 24 -12.12 -4.73 3.73
CA GLU A 24 -13.38 -4.96 2.98
C GLU A 24 -14.45 -5.66 3.84
N ALA A 25 -14.04 -6.60 4.69
CA ALA A 25 -14.96 -7.34 5.54
C ALA A 25 -15.63 -6.51 6.64
N VAL A 26 -15.03 -5.39 7.07
CA VAL A 26 -15.47 -4.66 8.28
C VAL A 26 -15.65 -3.16 8.11
N ALA A 27 -15.03 -2.53 7.10
CA ALA A 27 -15.03 -1.08 6.92
C ALA A 27 -16.35 -0.56 6.32
N GLY A 28 -17.08 -1.41 5.59
CA GLY A 28 -18.34 -1.02 4.95
C GLY A 28 -18.17 -0.10 3.74
N HIS A 29 -16.93 0.07 3.25
CA HIS A 29 -16.58 0.79 2.03
C HIS A 29 -15.38 0.13 1.35
N ASP A 30 -15.18 0.46 0.08
CA ASP A 30 -14.03 -0.03 -0.69
C ASP A 30 -12.70 0.56 -0.18
N PRO A 31 -11.59 -0.21 -0.27
CA PRO A 31 -10.28 0.27 0.12
C PRO A 31 -9.72 1.26 -0.91
N GLU A 32 -9.14 2.36 -0.42
CA GLU A 32 -8.36 3.29 -1.22
C GLU A 32 -6.86 3.01 -1.13
N ARG A 33 -6.13 3.32 -2.21
CA ARG A 33 -4.67 3.20 -2.26
C ARG A 33 -4.04 4.50 -1.78
N ALA A 34 -2.92 4.39 -1.06
CA ALA A 34 -2.14 5.54 -0.66
C ALA A 34 -1.64 6.28 -1.92
N PRO A 35 -1.99 7.57 -2.08
CA PRO A 35 -1.54 8.35 -3.21
C PRO A 35 -0.04 8.63 -3.10
N ARG A 36 0.61 8.88 -4.24
CA ARG A 36 2.06 9.14 -4.30
C ARG A 36 2.51 10.28 -3.39
N GLU A 37 1.68 11.30 -3.23
CA GLU A 37 1.95 12.46 -2.37
C GLU A 37 2.02 12.09 -0.88
N ALA A 38 1.40 10.98 -0.48
CA ALA A 38 1.39 10.48 0.90
C ALA A 38 2.44 9.39 1.16
N PHE A 39 3.40 9.15 0.24
CA PHE A 39 4.36 8.05 0.40
C PHE A 39 5.37 8.27 1.53
N ASP A 40 5.55 9.51 1.95
CA ASP A 40 6.40 9.87 3.08
C ASP A 40 5.63 9.89 4.41
N ASP A 41 4.30 9.76 4.37
CA ASP A 41 3.45 9.66 5.56
C ASP A 41 3.44 8.22 6.14
N PRO A 42 3.13 8.06 7.44
CA PRO A 42 2.98 6.75 8.06
C PRO A 42 1.92 5.90 7.35
N ALA A 43 2.34 4.76 6.81
CA ALA A 43 1.49 3.87 6.01
C ALA A 43 1.51 2.42 6.49
N VAL A 44 2.58 2.00 7.18
CA VAL A 44 2.74 0.60 7.62
C VAL A 44 3.15 0.57 9.08
N LEU A 45 2.55 -0.32 9.88
CA LEU A 45 2.91 -0.57 11.26
C LEU A 45 3.52 -1.96 11.39
N CYS A 46 4.70 -2.02 12.00
CA CYS A 46 5.35 -3.28 12.35
C CYS A 46 4.63 -3.92 13.54
N GLY A 47 4.03 -5.10 13.34
CA GLY A 47 3.34 -5.83 14.39
C GLY A 47 4.25 -6.47 15.44
N VAL A 48 5.58 -6.36 15.30
CA VAL A 48 6.57 -6.86 16.26
C VAL A 48 7.01 -5.75 17.21
N CYS A 49 7.53 -4.64 16.69
CA CYS A 49 8.06 -3.54 17.51
C CYS A 49 7.12 -2.34 17.63
N GLY A 50 6.05 -2.28 16.84
CA GLY A 50 5.11 -1.14 16.82
C GLY A 50 5.59 0.06 16.02
N ALA A 51 6.78 0.01 15.40
CA ALA A 51 7.27 1.10 14.58
C ALA A 51 6.38 1.36 13.37
N THR A 52 6.14 2.64 13.07
CA THR A 52 5.42 3.08 11.88
C THR A 52 6.41 3.48 10.80
N LEU A 53 6.28 2.87 9.62
CA LEU A 53 7.06 3.14 8.43
C LEU A 53 6.20 3.90 7.42
N SER A 54 6.86 4.75 6.64
CA SER A 54 6.24 5.33 5.46
C SER A 54 6.08 4.28 4.35
N ALA A 55 5.23 4.55 3.35
CA ALA A 55 5.08 3.64 2.22
C ALA A 55 6.42 3.44 1.51
N ARG A 56 7.19 4.53 1.33
CA ARG A 56 8.52 4.48 0.74
C ARG A 56 9.48 3.59 1.54
N ALA A 57 9.61 3.83 2.85
CA ALA A 57 10.48 3.04 3.71
C ALA A 57 10.10 1.55 3.70
N TYR A 58 8.80 1.24 3.71
CA TYR A 58 8.31 -0.14 3.62
C TYR A 58 8.65 -0.81 2.28
N LEU A 59 8.53 -0.10 1.16
CA LEU A 59 8.85 -0.63 -0.17
C LEU A 59 10.37 -0.86 -0.33
N ASP A 60 11.21 -0.01 0.28
CA ASP A 60 12.67 -0.08 0.18
C ASP A 60 13.34 -1.04 1.19
N CYS A 61 12.66 -1.41 2.29
CA CYS A 61 13.28 -2.15 3.41
C CYS A 61 13.59 -3.65 3.17
N GLY A 62 13.33 -4.18 1.96
CA GLY A 62 13.74 -5.55 1.62
C GLY A 62 13.05 -6.66 2.43
N ASP A 63 11.79 -6.45 2.82
CA ASP A 63 10.97 -7.40 3.62
C ASP A 63 11.42 -7.57 5.08
N ALA A 64 12.11 -6.60 5.66
CA ALA A 64 12.43 -6.59 7.08
C ALA A 64 12.17 -5.22 7.70
N CYS A 65 11.73 -5.21 8.95
CA CYS A 65 11.58 -3.95 9.67
C CYS A 65 12.96 -3.32 9.91
N PRO A 66 13.20 -2.08 9.47
CA PRO A 66 14.50 -1.42 9.67
C PRO A 66 14.80 -1.10 11.15
N GLU A 67 13.76 -1.12 12.01
CA GLU A 67 13.89 -0.79 13.43
C GLU A 67 14.17 -2.01 14.32
N CYS A 68 13.78 -3.22 13.90
CA CYS A 68 13.90 -4.42 14.75
C CYS A 68 14.31 -5.70 14.01
N ASP A 69 14.63 -5.60 12.72
CA ASP A 69 15.04 -6.71 11.84
C ASP A 69 14.01 -7.85 11.71
N ALA A 70 12.79 -7.65 12.22
CA ALA A 70 11.73 -8.63 12.07
C ALA A 70 11.35 -8.78 10.59
N SER A 71 11.40 -10.01 10.09
CA SER A 71 10.99 -10.27 8.71
C SER A 71 9.50 -10.00 8.54
N PHE A 72 9.14 -9.26 7.50
CA PHE A 72 7.79 -9.09 7.03
C PHE A 72 7.38 -10.30 6.19
N ASN A 73 6.07 -10.51 6.05
CA ASN A 73 5.55 -11.58 5.22
C ASN A 73 5.84 -11.25 3.74
N PRO A 74 6.68 -12.04 3.03
CA PRO A 74 7.02 -11.78 1.63
C PRO A 74 5.80 -11.89 0.70
N GLY A 75 4.74 -12.57 1.12
CA GLY A 75 3.47 -12.62 0.40
C GLY A 75 2.78 -11.25 0.28
N CYS A 76 3.05 -10.31 1.19
CA CYS A 76 2.47 -8.96 1.12
C CYS A 76 2.91 -8.19 -0.14
N ARG A 77 4.10 -8.47 -0.67
CA ARG A 77 4.62 -7.86 -1.91
C ARG A 77 3.70 -8.00 -3.10
N ARG A 78 3.01 -9.13 -3.19
CA ARG A 78 2.11 -9.45 -4.31
C ARG A 78 0.85 -8.59 -4.33
N HIS A 79 0.63 -7.79 -3.30
CA HIS A 79 -0.56 -6.96 -3.14
C HIS A 79 -0.20 -5.48 -2.98
N HIS A 80 1.05 -5.06 -3.22
CA HIS A 80 1.44 -3.65 -3.13
C HIS A 80 0.56 -2.75 -4.02
N ASP A 81 0.14 -3.26 -5.19
CA ASP A 81 -0.79 -2.61 -6.11
C ASP A 81 -2.18 -2.33 -5.52
N ARG A 82 -2.54 -3.00 -4.42
CA ARG A 82 -3.79 -2.81 -3.66
C ARG A 82 -3.67 -1.79 -2.54
N TYR A 83 -2.46 -1.40 -2.18
CA TYR A 83 -2.18 -0.51 -1.05
C TYR A 83 -1.58 0.81 -1.48
N PHE A 84 -0.81 0.80 -2.56
CA PHE A 84 0.00 1.92 -3.01
C PHE A 84 -0.26 2.18 -4.49
N GLU A 85 -0.41 3.44 -4.88
CA GLU A 85 -0.45 3.80 -6.30
C GLU A 85 0.84 3.37 -7.01
N PRO A 86 0.82 2.95 -8.28
CA PRO A 86 2.04 2.63 -9.04
C PRO A 86 2.88 3.87 -9.32
N GLU A 87 4.18 3.68 -9.61
CA GLU A 87 5.04 4.77 -10.10
C GLU A 87 4.48 5.08 -11.48
N ARG A 88 4.06 6.32 -11.74
CA ARG A 88 3.35 6.65 -12.99
C ARG A 88 4.14 6.12 -14.18
N GLU A 89 3.56 5.20 -14.94
CA GLU A 89 3.99 5.00 -16.32
C GLU A 89 3.56 6.25 -17.09
N VAL A 90 4.53 7.06 -17.49
CA VAL A 90 4.30 8.09 -18.49
C VAL A 90 3.94 7.37 -19.79
N GLY A 91 2.66 7.44 -20.18
CA GLY A 91 2.23 7.20 -21.55
C GLY A 91 1.26 6.04 -21.76
N SER A 92 -0.02 6.39 -21.87
CA SER A 92 -0.88 5.93 -22.97
C SER A 92 -2.07 6.88 -23.04
N GLU A 93 -1.88 8.01 -23.73
CA GLU A 93 -3.02 8.71 -24.31
C GLU A 93 -3.70 7.74 -25.29
N PRO A 94 -5.01 7.48 -25.21
CA PRO A 94 -5.72 7.04 -26.40
C PRO A 94 -5.81 8.27 -27.32
N GLY A 95 -5.05 8.18 -28.41
CA GLY A 95 -5.07 9.14 -29.50
C GLY A 95 -6.47 9.38 -30.05
N SER A 96 -6.61 10.56 -30.61
CA SER A 96 -7.77 11.10 -31.30
C SER A 96 -8.37 10.14 -32.32
N GLU A 97 -9.69 9.95 -32.26
CA GLU A 97 -10.48 9.63 -33.45
C GLU A 97 -11.45 10.79 -33.66
N SER A 98 -11.00 11.75 -34.46
CA SER A 98 -11.88 12.64 -35.21
C SER A 98 -12.17 11.93 -36.52
N GLU A 99 -13.37 11.38 -36.68
CA GLU A 99 -13.93 11.15 -38.02
C GLU A 99 -15.20 11.99 -38.16
N SER A 100 -15.01 13.08 -38.91
CA SER A 100 -16.04 13.81 -39.62
C SER A 100 -16.60 12.94 -40.75
N GLU A 101 -17.76 13.34 -41.30
CA GLU A 101 -18.44 12.86 -42.52
C GLU A 101 -19.61 11.87 -42.32
N SER A 102 -20.83 12.40 -42.16
CA SER A 102 -21.82 12.55 -43.26
C SER A 102 -23.11 13.19 -42.76
#